data_AF-A0A7W9H8W6-F1
#
_entry.id   AF-A0A7W9H8W6-F1
#
_cell.length_a   1.000
_cell.length_b   1.000
_cell.length_c   1.000
_cell.angle_alpha   90.00
_cell.angle_beta   90.00
_cell.angle_gamma   90.00
#
_symmetry.space_group_name_H-M   'P 1'
#
loop_
_entity.id
_entity.type
_entity.pdbx_description
1 polymer ?
#
loop_
_entity_poly.entity_id
_entity_poly.type
_entity_poly.pdbx_seq_one_letter_code
_entity_poly.pdbx_strand_id
1 'polypeptide(L)'
;MFERFTKDARSVVKGAFAYVEGGGGGQVVEPEHLLLALLALLDREGSRGSFALAALGLGERRESVRQALGAARRRAGLSQAETDALAGLGIDVEEIVARVEEVHGVGAMAGDRKGRAWWSGRASFGRGAKDVLEHSLRVALAQRDRHIGDEHILLALTIRPGVPAEVLADHGVTYESLVRVLYGGGEAKAG
;
A
#
# COMPACT_ATOMS: atom_id res chain seq x y z
N MET A 1 -17.30 9.11 8.96
CA MET A 1 -15.84 9.03 8.76
C MET A 1 -15.41 9.31 7.31
N PHE A 2 -16.15 8.89 6.29
CA PHE A 2 -15.75 9.07 4.87
C PHE A 2 -16.59 10.10 4.09
N GLU A 3 -17.15 11.10 4.75
CA GLU A 3 -18.04 12.08 4.12
C GLU A 3 -17.31 12.94 3.08
N ARG A 4 -16.02 13.22 3.30
CA ARG A 4 -15.17 13.95 2.36
C ARG A 4 -14.52 13.05 1.30
N PHE A 5 -14.68 11.73 1.37
CA PHE A 5 -14.06 10.81 0.42
C PHE A 5 -14.88 10.75 -0.87
N THR A 6 -14.19 10.75 -2.01
CA THR A 6 -14.83 10.50 -3.30
C THR A 6 -15.32 9.05 -3.39
N LYS A 7 -16.09 8.74 -4.44
CA LYS A 7 -16.53 7.37 -4.72
C LYS A 7 -15.34 6.42 -4.88
N ASP A 8 -14.27 6.88 -5.52
CA ASP A 8 -13.09 6.06 -5.81
C ASP A 8 -12.26 5.82 -4.55
N ALA A 9 -12.04 6.86 -3.74
CA ALA A 9 -11.40 6.72 -2.43
C ALA A 9 -12.17 5.76 -1.51
N ARG A 10 -13.50 5.82 -1.50
CA ARG A 10 -14.33 4.85 -0.76
C ARG A 10 -14.22 3.43 -1.32
N SER A 11 -14.00 3.30 -2.63
CA SER A 11 -13.82 2.00 -3.28
C SER A 11 -12.48 1.38 -2.90
N VAL A 12 -11.41 2.18 -2.81
CA VAL A 12 -10.10 1.75 -2.28
C VAL A 12 -10.24 1.23 -0.86
N VAL A 13 -10.87 1.99 0.03
CA VAL A 13 -11.08 1.59 1.43
C VAL A 13 -11.87 0.27 1.52
N LYS A 14 -12.99 0.15 0.78
CA LYS A 14 -13.80 -1.08 0.77
C LYS A 14 -13.01 -2.27 0.21
N GLY A 15 -12.23 -2.06 -0.84
CA GLY A 15 -11.36 -3.08 -1.42
C GLY A 15 -10.32 -3.58 -0.41
N ALA A 16 -9.73 -2.67 0.37
CA ALA A 16 -8.75 -3.02 1.39
C ALA A 16 -9.36 -3.92 2.49
N PHE A 17 -10.60 -3.64 2.92
CA PHE A 17 -11.34 -4.54 3.81
C PHE A 17 -11.66 -5.90 3.16
N ALA A 18 -12.05 -5.91 1.89
CA ALA A 18 -12.32 -7.15 1.17
C ALA A 18 -11.09 -8.07 1.07
N TYR A 19 -9.88 -7.52 0.94
CA TYR A 19 -8.65 -8.31 0.98
C TYR A 19 -8.43 -8.99 2.34
N VAL A 20 -8.69 -8.30 3.44
CA VAL A 20 -8.58 -8.85 4.80
C VAL A 20 -9.66 -9.92 5.04
N GLU A 21 -10.91 -9.63 4.68
CA GLU A 21 -12.04 -10.55 4.86
C GLU A 21 -11.98 -11.78 3.94
N GLY A 22 -11.37 -11.66 2.76
CA GLY A 22 -11.20 -12.73 1.77
C GLY A 22 -10.10 -13.74 2.09
N GLY A 23 -9.48 -13.66 3.27
CA GLY A 23 -8.41 -14.58 3.71
C GLY A 23 -6.99 -14.07 3.47
N GLY A 24 -6.81 -12.78 3.19
CA GLY A 24 -5.53 -12.15 2.88
C GLY A 24 -4.76 -11.55 4.06
N GLY A 25 -5.17 -11.76 5.31
CA GLY A 25 -4.38 -11.37 6.48
C GLY A 25 -5.19 -10.77 7.63
N GLY A 26 -5.48 -11.60 8.63
CA GLY A 26 -6.00 -11.15 9.94
C GLY A 26 -7.34 -10.39 9.89
N GLN A 27 -7.54 -9.50 10.87
CA GLN A 27 -8.71 -8.61 11.00
C GLN A 27 -8.29 -7.13 10.91
N VAL A 28 -7.11 -6.86 10.34
CA VAL A 28 -6.47 -5.54 10.39
C VAL A 28 -6.07 -5.11 8.98
N VAL A 29 -6.63 -3.98 8.54
CA VAL A 29 -6.26 -3.34 7.27
C VAL A 29 -4.95 -2.58 7.47
N GLU A 30 -3.92 -3.02 6.77
CA GLU A 30 -2.60 -2.38 6.70
C GLU A 30 -2.40 -1.59 5.39
N PRO A 31 -1.38 -0.70 5.29
CA PRO A 31 -1.08 0.08 4.09
C PRO A 31 -1.00 -0.72 2.78
N GLU A 32 -0.45 -1.93 2.83
CA GLU A 32 -0.37 -2.84 1.68
C GLU A 32 -1.76 -3.17 1.09
N HIS A 33 -2.79 -3.30 1.93
CA HIS A 33 -4.15 -3.58 1.49
C HIS A 33 -4.77 -2.40 0.75
N LEU A 34 -4.41 -1.17 1.14
CA LEU A 34 -4.81 0.04 0.41
C LEU A 34 -4.14 0.08 -0.98
N LEU A 35 -2.86 -0.28 -1.06
CA LEU A 35 -2.15 -0.38 -2.33
C LEU A 35 -2.72 -1.48 -3.23
N LEU A 36 -2.96 -2.68 -2.69
CA LEU A 36 -3.61 -3.78 -3.42
C LEU A 36 -4.99 -3.37 -3.95
N ALA A 37 -5.78 -2.66 -3.14
CA ALA A 37 -7.07 -2.14 -3.56
C ALA A 37 -6.95 -1.10 -4.68
N LEU A 38 -5.97 -0.19 -4.64
CA LEU A 38 -5.68 0.73 -5.74
C LEU A 38 -5.34 -0.02 -7.04
N LEU A 39 -4.48 -1.04 -6.97
CA LEU A 39 -4.08 -1.85 -8.13
C LEU A 39 -5.23 -2.64 -8.73
N ALA A 40 -6.15 -3.15 -7.89
CA ALA A 40 -7.34 -3.87 -8.34
C ALA A 40 -8.35 -2.96 -9.05
N LEU A 41 -8.31 -1.65 -8.78
CA LEU A 41 -9.18 -0.67 -9.40
C LEU A 41 -8.59 -0.07 -10.68
N LEU A 42 -7.39 -0.47 -11.10
CA LEU A 42 -6.75 0.07 -12.31
C LEU A 42 -7.54 -0.21 -13.59
N ASP A 43 -8.27 -1.33 -13.65
CA ASP A 43 -9.13 -1.66 -14.81
C ASP A 43 -10.45 -0.89 -14.82
N ARG A 44 -10.73 -0.10 -13.78
CA ARG A 44 -11.88 0.80 -13.77
C ARG A 44 -11.48 2.09 -14.45
N GLU A 45 -12.17 2.41 -15.54
CA GLU A 45 -11.99 3.69 -16.20
C GLU A 45 -12.33 4.86 -15.26
N GLY A 46 -11.43 5.85 -15.20
CA GLY A 46 -11.80 7.22 -14.84
C GLY A 46 -11.41 7.75 -13.46
N SER A 47 -10.71 6.99 -12.59
CA SER A 47 -10.19 7.58 -11.34
C SER A 47 -8.83 8.24 -11.54
N ARG A 48 -8.52 9.29 -10.75
CA ARG A 48 -7.25 10.02 -10.84
C ARG A 48 -6.07 9.15 -10.40
N GLY A 49 -6.27 8.32 -9.37
CA GLY A 49 -5.25 7.35 -8.92
C GLY A 49 -4.95 6.29 -9.98
N SER A 50 -5.99 5.72 -10.62
CA SER A 50 -5.84 4.75 -11.70
C SER A 50 -5.08 5.34 -12.88
N PHE A 51 -5.48 6.54 -13.32
CA PHE A 51 -4.78 7.28 -14.38
C PHE A 51 -3.29 7.48 -14.07
N ALA A 52 -2.96 7.93 -12.86
CA ALA A 52 -1.57 8.20 -12.49
C ALA A 52 -0.70 6.93 -12.48
N LEU A 53 -1.21 5.84 -11.92
CA LEU A 53 -0.53 4.54 -11.93
C LEU A 53 -0.36 4.01 -13.35
N ALA A 54 -1.38 4.11 -14.21
CA ALA A 54 -1.31 3.70 -15.60
C ALA A 54 -0.28 4.54 -16.39
N ALA A 55 -0.29 5.87 -16.22
CA ALA A 55 0.66 6.78 -16.86
C ALA A 55 2.12 6.51 -16.45
N LEU A 56 2.35 6.02 -15.23
CA LEU A 56 3.67 5.60 -14.75
C LEU A 56 4.03 4.16 -15.15
N GLY A 57 3.16 3.46 -15.89
CA GLY A 57 3.41 2.11 -16.40
C GLY A 57 3.15 0.98 -15.40
N LEU A 58 2.48 1.25 -14.28
CA LEU A 58 2.13 0.22 -13.31
C LEU A 58 1.01 -0.71 -13.78
N GLY A 59 0.28 -0.35 -14.84
CA GLY A 59 -0.71 -1.20 -15.49
C GLY A 59 -0.16 -2.57 -15.88
N GLU A 60 1.03 -2.60 -16.51
CA GLU A 60 1.72 -3.83 -16.94
C GLU A 60 2.52 -4.49 -15.81
N ARG A 61 2.92 -3.72 -14.79
CA ARG A 61 3.78 -4.18 -13.69
C ARG A 61 3.01 -4.59 -12.43
N ARG A 62 1.67 -4.66 -12.48
CA ARG A 62 0.82 -4.96 -11.31
C ARG A 62 1.22 -6.25 -10.62
N GLU A 63 1.56 -7.28 -11.39
CA GLU A 63 1.91 -8.58 -10.83
C GLU A 63 3.26 -8.55 -10.11
N SER A 64 4.24 -7.83 -10.65
CA SER A 64 5.52 -7.57 -9.96
C SER A 64 5.30 -6.87 -8.62
N VAL A 65 4.43 -5.85 -8.58
CA VAL A 65 4.06 -5.16 -7.34
C VAL A 65 3.41 -6.11 -6.34
N ARG A 66 2.47 -6.97 -6.77
CA ARG A 66 1.84 -7.97 -5.89
C ARG A 66 2.84 -8.98 -5.34
N GLN A 67 3.77 -9.45 -6.16
CA GLN A 67 4.82 -10.37 -5.74
C GLN A 67 5.75 -9.72 -4.71
N ALA A 68 6.14 -8.45 -4.90
CA ALA A 68 6.96 -7.71 -3.96
C ALA A 68 6.26 -7.53 -2.60
N LEU A 69 4.97 -7.18 -2.60
CA LEU A 69 4.16 -7.12 -1.38
C LEU A 69 4.06 -8.50 -0.69
N GLY A 70 3.84 -9.56 -1.47
CA GLY A 70 3.80 -10.93 -0.95
C GLY A 70 5.12 -11.41 -0.35
N ALA A 71 6.26 -10.99 -0.92
CA ALA A 71 7.59 -11.28 -0.38
C ALA A 71 7.82 -10.56 0.96
N ALA A 72 7.53 -9.26 1.03
CA ALA A 72 7.61 -8.50 2.28
C ALA A 72 6.72 -9.10 3.38
N ARG A 73 5.50 -9.50 3.02
CA ARG A 73 4.57 -10.20 3.92
C ARG A 73 5.13 -11.53 4.43
N ARG A 74 5.78 -12.33 3.57
CA ARG A 74 6.49 -13.56 4.00
C ARG A 74 7.60 -13.26 5.01
N ARG A 75 8.27 -12.10 4.91
CA ARG A 75 9.23 -11.60 5.90
C ARG A 75 8.59 -10.82 7.05
N ALA A 76 7.34 -11.15 7.41
CA ALA A 76 6.58 -10.49 8.49
C ALA A 76 6.44 -8.96 8.34
N GLY A 77 6.37 -8.48 7.10
CA GLY A 77 6.19 -7.06 6.77
C GLY A 77 7.49 -6.27 6.70
N LEU A 78 8.65 -6.92 6.73
CA LEU A 78 9.95 -6.26 6.56
C LEU A 78 10.17 -5.84 5.11
N SER A 79 10.60 -4.59 4.95
CA SER A 79 11.06 -4.03 3.68
C SER A 79 12.44 -4.59 3.28
N GLN A 80 12.86 -4.40 2.03
CA GLN A 80 14.22 -4.77 1.62
C GLN A 80 15.25 -3.92 2.36
N ALA A 81 15.01 -2.62 2.50
CA ALA A 81 15.93 -1.76 3.25
C ALA A 81 16.10 -2.20 4.71
N GLU A 82 15.02 -2.66 5.36
CA GLU A 82 15.08 -3.25 6.70
C GLU A 82 15.83 -4.60 6.70
N THR A 83 15.61 -5.43 5.68
CA THR A 83 16.30 -6.71 5.50
C THR A 83 17.80 -6.52 5.30
N ASP A 84 18.20 -5.57 4.46
CA ASP A 84 19.60 -5.23 4.20
C ASP A 84 20.28 -4.65 5.45
N ALA A 85 19.57 -3.81 6.20
CA ALA A 85 20.06 -3.27 7.46
C ALA A 85 20.31 -4.39 8.49
N LEU A 86 19.40 -5.36 8.59
CA LEU A 86 19.54 -6.54 9.44
C LEU A 86 20.69 -7.45 8.98
N ALA A 87 20.87 -7.63 7.67
CA ALA A 87 22.01 -8.35 7.12
C ALA A 87 23.35 -7.67 7.48
N GLY A 88 23.39 -6.34 7.49
CA GLY A 88 24.54 -5.57 7.98
C GLY A 88 24.87 -5.81 9.47
N LEU A 89 23.90 -6.30 10.25
CA LEU A 89 24.08 -6.74 11.64
C LEU A 89 24.34 -8.26 11.76
N GLY A 90 24.46 -8.98 10.64
CA GLY A 90 24.68 -10.42 10.59
C GLY A 90 23.40 -11.26 10.75
N ILE A 91 22.23 -10.68 10.51
CA ILE A 91 20.94 -11.38 10.59
C ILE A 91 20.47 -11.69 9.16
N ASP A 92 20.52 -12.96 8.76
CA ASP A 92 19.95 -13.43 7.49
C ASP A 92 18.44 -13.68 7.66
N VAL A 93 17.64 -12.71 7.24
CA VAL A 93 16.17 -12.78 7.35
C VAL A 93 15.60 -13.90 6.47
N GLU A 94 16.20 -14.16 5.30
CA GLU A 94 15.72 -15.20 4.38
C GLU A 94 15.98 -16.59 4.97
N GLU A 95 17.13 -16.80 5.62
CA GLU A 95 17.41 -18.03 6.37
C GLU A 95 16.42 -18.23 7.52
N ILE A 96 16.12 -17.17 8.28
CA ILE A 96 15.13 -17.22 9.37
C ILE A 96 13.75 -17.60 8.82
N VAL A 97 13.31 -16.96 7.74
CA VAL A 97 12.02 -17.28 7.11
C VAL A 97 11.99 -18.72 6.65
N ALA A 98 13.02 -19.20 5.93
CA ALA A 98 13.10 -20.57 5.46
C ALA A 98 13.02 -21.57 6.63
N ARG A 99 13.74 -21.31 7.73
CA ARG A 99 13.74 -22.18 8.91
C ARG A 99 12.40 -22.18 9.63
N VAL A 100 11.75 -21.02 9.74
CA VAL A 100 10.41 -20.90 10.33
C VAL A 100 9.39 -21.62 9.46
N GLU A 101 9.45 -21.48 8.14
CA GLU A 101 8.54 -22.17 7.22
C GLU A 101 8.74 -23.69 7.20
N GLU A 102 9.96 -24.18 7.37
CA GLU A 102 10.24 -25.62 7.52
C GLU A 102 9.55 -26.21 8.75
N VAL A 103 9.57 -25.47 9.87
CA VAL A 103 9.04 -25.94 11.16
C VAL A 103 7.54 -25.70 11.29
N HIS A 104 7.03 -24.60 10.73
CA HIS A 104 5.68 -24.10 10.98
C HIS A 104 4.80 -24.00 9.72
N GLY A 105 5.35 -24.34 8.55
CA GLY A 105 4.67 -24.27 7.25
C GLY A 105 4.89 -22.93 6.52
N VAL A 106 4.75 -22.97 5.20
CA VAL A 106 4.86 -21.80 4.31
C VAL A 106 3.94 -20.68 4.78
N GLY A 107 4.46 -19.45 4.86
CA GLY A 107 3.71 -18.29 5.31
C GLY A 107 3.50 -18.20 6.82
N ALA A 108 4.17 -19.02 7.65
CA ALA A 108 4.03 -18.98 9.11
C ALA A 108 4.37 -17.60 9.73
N MET A 109 5.20 -16.81 9.06
CA MET A 109 5.58 -15.44 9.43
C MET A 109 4.59 -14.37 8.95
N ALA A 110 3.73 -14.68 7.98
CA ALA A 110 2.90 -13.72 7.26
C ALA A 110 1.70 -13.15 8.06
N GLY A 111 1.62 -13.43 9.36
CA GLY A 111 0.50 -12.99 10.21
C GLY A 111 -0.82 -13.72 9.95
N ASP A 112 -0.84 -14.70 9.04
CA ASP A 112 -2.01 -15.49 8.61
C ASP A 112 -2.51 -16.50 9.64
N ARG A 113 -2.08 -16.39 10.90
CA ARG A 113 -2.54 -17.32 11.92
C ARG A 113 -4.06 -17.28 11.98
N LYS A 114 -4.70 -18.35 11.51
CA LYS A 114 -6.05 -18.83 11.86
C LYS A 114 -6.21 -19.09 13.37
N GLY A 115 -5.37 -18.49 14.20
CA GLY A 115 -5.32 -18.64 15.65
C GLY A 115 -6.28 -17.64 16.29
N ARG A 116 -7.38 -18.17 16.80
CA ARG A 116 -8.53 -17.49 17.41
C ARG A 116 -9.57 -16.99 16.42
N ALA A 117 -10.22 -17.96 15.79
CA ALA A 117 -11.61 -17.89 15.35
C ALA A 117 -12.62 -17.53 16.49
N TRP A 118 -12.20 -16.83 17.56
CA TRP A 118 -13.02 -16.58 18.75
C TRP A 118 -13.45 -15.15 19.02
N TRP A 119 -12.94 -14.16 18.29
CA TRP A 119 -13.55 -12.82 18.32
C TRP A 119 -14.16 -12.49 16.97
N SER A 120 -15.50 -12.51 16.95
CA SER A 120 -16.41 -12.06 15.89
C SER A 120 -16.35 -10.53 15.67
N GLY A 121 -15.15 -9.95 15.70
CA GLY A 121 -14.92 -8.54 15.42
C GLY A 121 -14.95 -8.25 13.92
N ARG A 122 -15.61 -7.14 13.53
CA ARG A 122 -15.43 -6.57 12.19
C ARG A 122 -13.97 -6.17 12.00
N ALA A 123 -13.44 -6.36 10.80
CA ALA A 123 -12.10 -5.87 10.46
C ALA A 123 -11.98 -4.36 10.79
N SER A 124 -10.78 -3.94 11.18
CA SER A 124 -10.49 -2.55 11.56
C SER A 124 -9.20 -2.06 10.91
N PHE A 125 -8.97 -0.75 10.89
CA PHE A 125 -7.70 -0.22 10.40
C PHE A 125 -6.58 -0.41 11.40
N GLY A 126 -5.45 -0.92 10.92
CA GLY A 126 -4.17 -0.89 11.59
C GLY A 126 -3.64 0.54 11.72
N ARG A 127 -2.58 0.71 12.53
CA ARG A 127 -1.97 2.02 12.75
C ARG A 127 -1.43 2.59 11.43
N GLY A 128 -0.75 1.78 10.63
CA GLY A 128 -0.20 2.22 9.36
C GLY A 128 -1.28 2.71 8.39
N ALA A 129 -2.40 2.00 8.27
CA ALA A 129 -3.48 2.42 7.40
C ALA A 129 -4.17 3.70 7.88
N LYS A 130 -4.39 3.85 9.20
CA LYS A 130 -4.91 5.11 9.76
C LYS A 130 -4.01 6.28 9.42
N ASP A 131 -2.71 6.10 9.61
CA ASP A 131 -1.71 7.11 9.29
C ASP A 131 -1.75 7.51 7.80
N VAL A 132 -1.88 6.55 6.88
CA VAL A 132 -2.04 6.84 5.44
C VAL A 132 -3.29 7.66 5.17
N LEU A 133 -4.42 7.34 5.81
CA LEU A 133 -5.68 8.07 5.64
C LEU A 133 -5.63 9.48 6.26
N GLU A 134 -4.90 9.67 7.35
CA GLU A 134 -4.65 11.00 7.92
C GLU A 134 -3.74 11.84 7.02
N HIS A 135 -2.72 11.21 6.43
CA HIS A 135 -1.83 11.88 5.47
C HIS A 135 -2.56 12.22 4.16
N SER A 136 -3.49 11.40 3.69
CA SER A 136 -4.25 11.71 2.47
C SER A 136 -5.11 12.96 2.61
N LEU A 137 -5.63 13.24 3.82
CA LEU A 137 -6.27 14.52 4.13
C LEU A 137 -5.27 15.68 4.02
N ARG A 138 -4.06 15.54 4.56
CA ARG A 138 -3.02 16.57 4.45
C ARG A 138 -2.61 16.84 3.00
N VAL A 139 -2.48 15.78 2.19
CA VAL A 139 -2.21 15.91 0.76
C VAL A 139 -3.35 16.65 0.05
N ALA A 140 -4.60 16.25 0.28
CA ALA A 140 -5.76 16.92 -0.33
C ALA A 140 -5.79 18.42 0.01
N LEU A 141 -5.53 18.77 1.27
CA LEU A 141 -5.47 20.17 1.71
C LEU A 141 -4.31 20.93 1.06
N ALA A 142 -3.13 20.31 0.93
CA ALA A 142 -1.98 20.92 0.25
C ALA A 142 -2.29 21.22 -1.22
N GLN A 143 -3.04 20.34 -1.89
CA GLN A 143 -3.51 20.53 -3.27
C GLN A 143 -4.74 21.42 -3.39
N ARG A 144 -5.25 21.98 -2.28
CA ARG A 144 -6.46 22.82 -2.18
C ARG A 144 -7.75 22.10 -2.59
N ASP A 145 -7.76 20.77 -2.49
CA ASP A 145 -8.93 19.96 -2.78
C ASP A 145 -9.88 19.89 -1.58
N ARG A 146 -11.19 19.99 -1.86
CA ARG A 146 -12.24 19.92 -0.82
C ARG A 146 -12.60 18.47 -0.45
N HIS A 147 -12.20 17.52 -1.27
CA HIS A 147 -12.49 16.09 -1.12
C HIS A 147 -11.19 15.26 -1.14
N ILE A 148 -11.26 14.06 -0.56
CA ILE A 148 -10.17 13.08 -0.57
C ILE A 148 -10.46 12.08 -1.68
N GLY A 149 -9.70 12.14 -2.78
CA GLY A 149 -9.71 11.17 -3.86
C GLY A 149 -8.74 10.00 -3.64
N ASP A 150 -8.77 9.03 -4.54
CA ASP A 150 -7.89 7.85 -4.50
C ASP A 150 -6.43 8.23 -4.82
N GLU A 151 -6.22 9.28 -5.60
CA GLU A 151 -4.92 9.91 -5.84
C GLU A 151 -4.28 10.46 -4.56
N HIS A 152 -5.08 10.96 -3.60
CA HIS A 152 -4.55 11.45 -2.33
C HIS A 152 -4.11 10.31 -1.41
N ILE A 153 -4.82 9.17 -1.47
CA ILE A 153 -4.41 7.95 -0.76
C ILE A 153 -3.12 7.42 -1.37
N LEU A 154 -3.03 7.39 -2.71
CA LEU A 154 -1.84 6.97 -3.43
C LEU A 154 -0.62 7.85 -3.10
N LEU A 155 -0.77 9.18 -3.13
CA LEU A 155 0.30 10.10 -2.72
C LEU A 155 0.72 9.89 -1.27
N ALA A 156 -0.23 9.69 -0.35
CA ALA A 156 0.07 9.42 1.06
C ALA A 156 0.87 8.12 1.26
N LEU A 157 0.61 7.07 0.45
CA LEU A 157 1.38 5.83 0.48
C LEU A 157 2.85 6.04 0.09
N THR A 158 3.17 7.00 -0.78
CA THR A 158 4.56 7.29 -1.18
C THR A 158 5.36 8.11 -0.17
N ILE A 159 4.69 8.82 0.76
CA ILE A 159 5.34 9.68 1.76
C ILE A 159 5.72 8.89 3.01
N ARG A 160 4.95 7.85 3.34
CA ARG A 160 5.12 7.09 4.58
C ARG A 160 6.16 6.00 4.40
N PRO A 161 7.23 5.98 5.21
CA PRO A 161 8.17 4.86 5.21
C PRO A 161 7.45 3.53 5.43
N GLY A 162 7.88 2.50 4.73
CA GLY A 162 7.33 1.15 4.81
C GLY A 162 7.22 0.49 3.45
N VAL A 163 6.84 -0.78 3.47
CA VAL A 163 6.80 -1.66 2.29
C VAL A 163 6.07 -1.03 1.09
N PRO A 164 4.87 -0.43 1.20
CA PRO A 164 4.21 0.13 0.01
C PRO A 164 4.99 1.29 -0.64
N ALA A 165 5.65 2.14 0.14
CA ALA A 165 6.43 3.24 -0.40
C ALA A 165 7.67 2.73 -1.14
N GLU A 166 8.37 1.76 -0.55
CA GLU A 166 9.55 1.14 -1.15
C GLU A 166 9.17 0.39 -2.43
N VAL A 167 8.13 -0.44 -2.38
CA VAL A 167 7.66 -1.17 -3.56
C VAL A 167 7.19 -0.20 -4.66
N LEU A 168 6.48 0.88 -4.33
CA LEU A 168 6.10 1.89 -5.32
C LEU A 168 7.35 2.56 -5.93
N ALA A 169 8.33 2.93 -5.11
CA ALA A 169 9.57 3.56 -5.55
C ALA A 169 10.39 2.65 -6.48
N ASP A 170 10.52 1.36 -6.15
CA ASP A 170 11.18 0.35 -6.99
C ASP A 170 10.54 0.21 -8.38
N HIS A 171 9.25 0.55 -8.49
CA HIS A 171 8.51 0.53 -9.75
C HIS A 171 8.40 1.92 -10.42
N GLY A 172 9.18 2.91 -9.96
CA GLY A 172 9.24 4.26 -10.52
C GLY A 172 8.11 5.19 -10.07
N VAL A 173 7.34 4.79 -9.05
CA VAL A 173 6.24 5.58 -8.50
C VAL A 173 6.68 6.22 -7.20
N THR A 174 7.08 7.48 -7.30
CA THR A 174 7.46 8.32 -6.18
C THR A 174 6.42 9.42 -6.00
N TYR A 175 6.48 10.11 -4.86
CA TYR A 175 5.65 11.29 -4.63
C TYR A 175 5.81 12.31 -5.76
N GLU A 176 7.04 12.59 -6.18
CA GLU A 176 7.34 13.55 -7.24
C GLU A 176 6.81 13.12 -8.61
N SER A 177 6.95 11.83 -8.97
CA SER A 177 6.45 11.35 -10.26
C SER A 177 4.92 11.38 -10.31
N LEU A 178 4.25 11.07 -9.20
CA LEU A 178 2.79 11.22 -9.08
C LEU A 178 2.35 12.68 -9.16
N VAL A 179 3.00 13.60 -8.43
CA VAL A 179 2.65 15.02 -8.47
C VAL A 179 2.78 15.58 -9.89
N ARG A 180 3.88 15.23 -10.57
CA ARG A 180 4.12 15.64 -11.97
C ARG A 180 2.99 15.18 -12.89
N VAL A 181 2.54 13.94 -12.77
CA VAL A 181 1.47 13.37 -13.59
C VAL A 181 0.10 13.95 -13.25
N LEU A 182 -0.20 14.13 -11.96
CA LEU A 182 -1.53 14.52 -11.47
C LEU A 182 -1.82 16.03 -11.56
N TYR A 183 -0.78 16.86 -11.42
CA TYR A 183 -0.93 18.31 -11.27
C TYR A 183 -0.07 19.12 -12.25
N GLY A 184 0.74 18.45 -13.09
CA GLY A 184 1.69 19.09 -13.98
C GLY A 184 2.91 19.59 -13.20
N GLY A 185 4.12 19.23 -13.65
CA GLY A 185 5.33 19.91 -13.17
C GLY A 185 5.21 21.39 -13.51
N GLY A 186 5.25 22.26 -12.50
CA GLY A 186 5.26 23.70 -12.71
C GLY A 186 6.56 24.12 -13.39
N GLU A 187 6.60 24.08 -14.73
CA GLU A 187 7.41 25.03 -15.46
C GLU A 187 6.75 26.40 -15.27
N ALA A 188 7.24 27.12 -14.26
CA ALA A 188 7.12 28.56 -14.24
C ALA A 188 7.67 29.06 -15.58
N LYS A 189 6.79 29.56 -16.43
CA LYS A 189 7.17 30.38 -17.58
C LYS A 189 7.97 31.56 -17.03
N ALA A 190 9.29 31.47 -17.08
CA ALA A 190 10.15 32.64 -17.00
C ALA A 190 9.88 33.43 -18.29
N GLY A 191 9.33 34.63 -18.09
CA GLY A 191 9.11 35.62 -19.16
C GLY A 191 10.39 36.30 -19.60
#